data_AF-A0A4Y9IH26-F1
#
_entry.id   AF-A0A4Y9IH26-F1
#
_cell.length_a   1.000
_cell.length_b   1.000
_cell.length_c   1.000
_cell.angle_alpha   90.00
_cell.angle_beta   90.00
_cell.angle_gamma   90.00
#
_symmetry.space_group_name_H-M   'P 1'
#
loop_
_entity.id
_entity.type
_entity.pdbx_description
1 polymer ?
#
loop_
_entity_poly.entity_id
_entity_poly.type
_entity_poly.pdbx_seq_one_letter_code
_entity_poly.pdbx_strand_id
1 'polypeptide(L)' 'VVMYGIVTNLQFVLEWVIFIQALSLFHLFIKVKKLPIIVAVIIFVLAFIFKPIAYLFGLMDIWFNLKQRIKK' A
#
# COMPACT_ATOMS: atom_id res chain seq x y z
N VAL A 1 11.74 -21.96 17.57
CA VAL A 1 12.57 -21.41 16.46
C VAL A 1 11.84 -21.47 15.11
N VAL A 2 11.32 -22.63 14.69
CA VAL A 2 10.59 -22.77 13.40
C VAL A 2 9.32 -21.91 13.33
N MET A 3 8.46 -21.94 14.35
CA MET A 3 7.22 -21.15 14.37
C MET A 3 7.49 -19.64 14.29
N TYR A 4 8.53 -19.15 14.99
CA TYR A 4 8.95 -17.75 14.93
C TYR A 4 9.34 -17.34 13.51
N GLY A 5 10.16 -18.13 12.83
CA GLY A 5 10.54 -17.86 11.44
C GLY A 5 9.35 -17.82 10.47
N ILE A 6 8.37 -18.71 10.64
CA ILE A 6 7.15 -18.70 9.82
C ILE A 6 6.37 -17.40 10.01
N VAL A 7 6.13 -17.01 11.26
CA VAL A 7 5.37 -15.79 11.59
C VAL A 7 6.09 -14.54 11.07
N THR A 8 7.40 -14.44 11.28
CA THR A 8 8.20 -13.29 10.82
C THR A 8 8.21 -13.19 9.28
N ASN A 9 8.35 -14.31 8.56
CA ASN A 9 8.28 -14.28 7.10
C ASN A 9 6.89 -13.83 6.60
N LEU A 10 5.82 -14.32 7.22
CA LEU A 10 4.46 -13.90 6.88
C LEU A 10 4.25 -12.41 7.16
N GLN A 11 4.78 -11.88 8.26
CA GLN A 11 4.73 -10.45 8.57
C GLN A 11 5.42 -9.63 7.47
N PHE A 12 6.62 -10.00 7.06
CA PHE A 12 7.32 -9.30 5.96
C PHE A 12 6.54 -9.34 4.66
N VAL A 13 5.98 -10.50 4.28
CA VAL A 13 5.17 -10.62 3.07
C VAL A 13 3.94 -9.70 3.16
N LEU A 14 3.26 -9.67 4.31
CA LEU A 14 2.09 -8.82 4.51
C LEU A 14 2.44 -7.33 4.45
N GLU A 15 3.54 -6.91 5.07
CA GLU A 15 4.04 -5.54 4.97
C GLU A 15 4.28 -5.13 3.51
N TRP A 16 4.90 -6.00 2.70
CA TRP A 16 5.09 -5.74 1.28
C TRP A 16 3.78 -5.67 0.51
N VAL A 17 2.83 -6.56 0.78
CA VAL A 17 1.50 -6.53 0.14
C VAL A 17 0.77 -5.23 0.47
N ILE A 18 0.78 -4.79 1.73
CA ILE A 18 0.16 -3.53 2.14
C ILE A 18 0.87 -2.35 1.47
N PHE A 19 2.20 -2.37 1.37
CA PHE A 19 2.97 -1.33 0.69
C PHE A 19 2.57 -1.20 -0.78
N ILE A 20 2.54 -2.32 -1.50
CA ILE A 20 2.19 -2.37 -2.92
C ILE A 20 0.76 -1.87 -3.11
N GLN A 21 -0.16 -2.21 -2.21
CA GLN A 21 -1.52 -1.68 -2.25
C GLN A 21 -1.54 -0.14 -2.11
N ALA A 22 -0.76 0.42 -1.19
CA ALA A 22 -0.65 1.87 -1.03
C ALA A 22 -0.11 2.54 -2.31
N LEU A 23 0.93 1.97 -2.91
CA LEU A 23 1.51 2.44 -4.16
C LEU A 23 0.49 2.41 -5.32
N SER A 24 -0.33 1.36 -5.40
CA SER A 24 -1.43 1.25 -6.37
C SER A 24 -2.44 2.39 -6.18
N LEU A 25 -2.83 2.70 -4.94
CA LEU A 25 -3.74 3.79 -4.63
C LEU A 25 -3.14 5.16 -5.00
N PHE A 26 -1.86 5.40 -4.74
CA PHE A 26 -1.18 6.63 -5.15
C PHE A 26 -1.13 6.75 -6.67
N HIS A 27 -0.79 5.68 -7.39
CA HIS A 27 -0.81 5.65 -8.85
C HIS A 27 -2.20 5.97 -9.40
N LEU A 28 -3.25 5.38 -8.82
CA LEU A 28 -4.63 5.66 -9.18
C LEU A 28 -4.97 7.14 -8.96
N PHE A 29 -4.62 7.71 -7.81
CA PHE A 29 -4.86 9.11 -7.48
C PHE A 29 -4.17 10.05 -8.48
N ILE A 30 -2.91 9.79 -8.80
CA ILE A 30 -2.13 10.52 -9.82
C ILE A 30 -2.84 10.49 -11.17
N LYS A 31 -3.28 9.31 -11.61
CA LYS A 31 -3.97 9.12 -12.89
C LYS A 31 -5.32 9.85 -12.93
N VAL A 32 -6.11 9.75 -11.87
CA VAL A 32 -7.43 10.41 -11.76
C VAL A 32 -7.29 11.93 -11.73
N LYS A 33 -6.30 12.44 -11.00
CA LYS A 33 -6.04 13.89 -10.90
C LYS A 33 -5.22 14.45 -12.07
N LYS A 34 -4.80 13.60 -13.03
CA LYS A 34 -3.95 13.97 -14.17
C LYS A 34 -2.70 14.74 -13.74
N LEU A 35 -2.08 14.31 -12.65
CA LEU A 35 -0.88 14.99 -12.12
C LEU A 35 0.31 14.79 -13.08
N PRO A 36 1.20 15.78 -13.18
CA PRO A 36 2.40 15.66 -14.00
C PRO A 36 3.33 14.58 -13.45
N ILE A 37 4.10 13.95 -14.34
CA ILE A 37 5.00 12.83 -14.03
C ILE A 37 5.99 13.18 -12.91
N ILE A 38 6.49 14.42 -12.86
CA ILE A 38 7.42 14.88 -11.83
C ILE A 38 6.79 14.76 -10.43
N VAL A 39 5.53 15.17 -10.28
CA VAL A 39 4.80 15.07 -9.01
C VAL A 39 4.55 13.61 -8.65
N ALA A 40 4.25 12.76 -9.64
CA ALA A 40 4.12 11.33 -9.44
C ALA A 40 5.39 10.73 -8.82
N VAL A 41 6.55 10.99 -9.44
CA VAL A 41 7.85 10.50 -8.95
C VAL A 41 8.11 10.98 -7.53
N ILE A 42 7.85 12.24 -7.21
CA ILE A 42 8.00 12.79 -5.84
C ILE A 42 7.14 12.03 -4.84
N ILE A 43 5.85 11.78 -5.16
CA ILE A 43 4.94 11.02 -4.29
C ILE A 43 5.46 9.61 -4.03
N PHE A 44 5.96 8.93 -5.07
CA PHE A 44 6.55 7.59 -4.92
C PHE A 44 7.81 7.60 -4.06
N VAL A 45 8.73 8.56 -4.27
CA VAL A 45 9.92 8.70 -3.45
C VAL A 45 9.55 8.94 -1.98
N LEU A 46 8.59 9.83 -1.72
CA LEU A 46 8.08 10.09 -0.37
C LEU A 46 7.44 8.84 0.25
N ALA A 47 6.74 8.01 -0.53
CA ALA A 47 6.16 6.76 -0.03
C ALA A 47 7.23 5.76 0.46
N PHE A 48 8.40 5.71 -0.18
CA PHE A 48 9.51 4.87 0.26
C PHE A 48 10.25 5.44 1.49
N ILE A 49 10.37 6.77 1.60
CA ILE A 49 10.97 7.43 2.77
C ILE A 49 10.04 7.28 3.98
N PHE A 50 8.73 7.45 3.78
CA PHE A 50 7.72 7.41 4.83
C PHE A 50 6.83 6.15 4.72
N LYS A 51 7.47 4.97 4.68
CA LYS A 51 6.79 3.66 4.61
C LYS A 51 5.64 3.49 5.61
N PRO A 52 5.77 3.86 6.90
CA PRO A 52 4.66 3.71 7.86
C PRO A 52 3.40 4.45 7.45
N ILE A 53 3.55 5.64 6.84
CA ILE A 53 2.42 6.44 6.37
C ILE A 53 1.79 5.78 5.14
N ALA A 54 2.61 5.28 4.21
CA ALA A 54 2.11 4.54 3.06
C ALA A 54 1.30 3.31 3.49
N TYR A 55 1.72 2.57 4.53
CA TYR A 55 0.96 1.42 5.04
C TYR A 55 -0.46 1.79 5.46
N LEU A 56 -0.69 2.97 6.03
CA LEU A 56 -2.03 3.42 6.42
C LEU A 56 -2.95 3.52 5.19
N PHE A 57 -2.46 4.10 4.10
CA PHE A 57 -3.21 4.18 2.84
C PHE A 57 -3.48 2.80 2.22
N GLY A 58 -2.49 1.91 2.27
CA GLY A 58 -2.65 0.52 1.81
C GLY A 58 -3.73 -0.22 2.61
N LEU A 59 -3.71 -0.11 3.94
CA LEU A 59 -4.72 -0.69 4.82
C LEU A 59 -6.12 -0.11 4.58
N MET A 60 -6.23 1.21 4.39
CA MET A 60 -7.50 1.86 4.05
C MET A 60 -8.10 1.29 2.77
N ASP A 61 -7.28 1.13 1.73
CA ASP A 61 -7.76 0.60 0.45
C ASP A 61 -8.19 -0.87 0.56
N ILE A 62 -7.43 -1.70 1.28
CA ILE A 62 -7.83 -3.09 1.58
C ILE A 62 -9.17 -3.11 2.31
N TRP A 63 -9.35 -2.26 3.31
CA TRP A 63 -10.58 -2.17 4.08
C TRP A 63 -11.79 -1.79 3.20
N PHE A 64 -11.66 -0.77 2.35
CA PHE A 64 -12.73 -0.37 1.45
C PHE A 64 -13.08 -1.48 0.45
N ASN A 65 -12.08 -2.13 -0.14
CA ASN A 65 -12.27 -3.23 -1.09
C ASN A 65 -12.92 -4.46 -0.43
N LEU A 66 -12.51 -4.82 0.80
CA LEU A 66 -13.14 -5.90 1.56
C LEU A 66 -14.60 -5.58 1.88
N LYS A 67 -14.89 -4.36 2.34
CA LYS A 67 -16.26 -3.92 2.64
C LYS A 67 -17.16 -3.96 1.41
N GLN A 68 -16.63 -3.63 0.23
CA GLN A 68 -17.38 -3.76 -1.03
C GLN A 68 -17.61 -5.23 -1.42
N ARG A 69 -16.62 -6.10 -1.23
CA ARG A 69 -16.75 -7.54 -1.54
C ARG A 69 -17.78 -8.24 -0.65
N ILE A 70 -17.87 -7.90 0.64
CA ILE A 70 -18.84 -8.49 1.57
C ILE A 70 -20.28 -8.05 1.26
N LYS A 71 -20.46 -6.86 0.67
CA LYS A 71 -21.77 -6.32 0.29
C LYS A 71 -22.29 -6.87 -1.04
N LYS A 72 -21.45 -7.56 -1.82
CA LYS A 72 -21.82 -8.28 -3.03
C LYS A 72 -22.16 -9.71 -2.68
#